data_AF-A0A1A0JW67-F1
#
_entry.id   AF-A0A1A0JW67-F1
#
_cell.length_a   1.000
_cell.length_b   1.000
_cell.length_c   1.000
_cell.angle_alpha   90.00
_cell.angle_beta   90.00
_cell.angle_gamma   90.00
#
_symmetry.space_group_name_H-M   'P 1'
#
loop_
_entity.id
_entity.type
_entity.pdbx_description
1 polymer ?
#
loop_
_entity_poly.entity_id
_entity_poly.type
_entity_poly.pdbx_seq_one_letter_code
_entity_poly.pdbx_strand_id
1 'polypeptide(L)'
;MLSRKGHHRSITTQLLFNAGAAVPAGLGYSLILHEHWLAALLSFVCAIGSGVWLFRDYLVPVSTEEYRDTDYTPQQKLMLYLPIVPWSVILPLPIAQLDGVLHPAASIAVTAAVATIGFAFQILGTNIGPRRVGKRRIQQALRKSDMEEITSERLELVARHPKVLRDLAAVGAGDNVFVMVAEFAGAIHRDTDEVITELETLRKAHLVEAKKITVREQPNKWQYSLTPTGIQCLQHYQQGR
;
A
#
# COMPACT_ATOMS: atom_id res chain seq x y z
N MET A 1 5.01 17.79 8.71
CA MET A 1 3.75 17.54 7.95
C MET A 1 3.99 16.45 6.90
N LEU A 2 3.78 15.18 7.26
CA LEU A 2 3.85 14.05 6.33
C LEU A 2 2.63 14.08 5.39
N SER A 3 2.88 14.42 4.12
CA SER A 3 1.98 14.32 2.95
C SER A 3 0.57 14.95 3.07
N ARG A 4 0.41 16.10 2.40
CA ARG A 4 -0.82 16.89 2.22
C ARG A 4 -1.95 16.18 1.42
N LYS A 5 -1.90 14.85 1.24
CA LYS A 5 -2.96 14.04 0.61
C LYS A 5 -3.32 12.78 1.40
N GLY A 6 -2.85 12.65 2.64
CA GLY A 6 -3.37 11.66 3.59
C GLY A 6 -4.62 12.17 4.30
N HIS A 7 -5.67 12.57 3.56
CA HIS A 7 -6.97 12.71 4.22
C HIS A 7 -7.32 11.32 4.76
N HIS A 8 -7.45 11.19 6.07
CA HIS A 8 -7.93 9.97 6.74
C HIS A 8 -9.38 9.75 6.30
N ARG A 9 -9.58 9.30 5.05
CA ARG A 9 -10.88 8.87 4.56
C ARG A 9 -11.31 7.74 5.48
N SER A 10 -12.50 7.88 6.07
CA SER A 10 -13.10 6.78 6.82
C SER A 10 -13.12 5.53 5.93
N ILE A 11 -13.12 4.35 6.57
CA ILE A 11 -13.18 3.07 5.86
C ILE A 11 -14.35 3.07 4.86
N THR A 12 -15.46 3.72 5.20
CA THR A 12 -16.62 3.90 4.33
C THR A 12 -16.31 4.72 3.08
N THR A 13 -15.63 5.87 3.19
CA THR A 13 -15.25 6.68 2.02
C THR A 13 -14.20 5.99 1.14
N GLN A 14 -13.28 5.20 1.74
CA GLN A 14 -12.35 4.38 0.97
C GLN A 14 -13.06 3.25 0.21
N LEU A 15 -14.02 2.59 0.86
CA LEU A 15 -14.81 1.53 0.24
C LEU A 15 -15.63 2.06 -0.95
N LEU A 16 -16.30 3.22 -0.78
CA LEU A 16 -17.07 3.85 -1.86
C LEU A 16 -16.19 4.24 -3.05
N PHE A 17 -15.00 4.77 -2.76
CA PHE A 17 -14.02 5.12 -3.79
C PHE A 17 -13.53 3.87 -4.54
N ASN A 18 -13.19 2.80 -3.82
CA ASN A 18 -12.77 1.53 -4.41
C ASN A 18 -13.91 0.89 -5.21
N ALA A 19 -15.15 0.98 -4.72
CA ALA A 19 -16.33 0.48 -5.42
C ALA A 19 -16.52 1.20 -6.76
N GLY A 20 -16.39 2.53 -6.79
CA GLY A 20 -16.42 3.30 -8.04
C GLY A 20 -15.36 2.85 -9.04
N ALA A 21 -14.12 2.62 -8.58
CA ALA A 21 -13.04 2.11 -9.43
C ALA A 21 -13.24 0.66 -9.88
N ALA A 22 -13.98 -0.14 -9.10
CA ALA A 22 -14.26 -1.56 -9.37
C ALA A 22 -15.48 -1.80 -10.26
N VAL A 23 -16.32 -0.78 -10.53
CA VAL A 23 -17.53 -0.92 -11.38
C VAL A 23 -17.22 -1.57 -12.72
N PRO A 24 -16.17 -1.18 -13.48
CA PRO A 24 -15.89 -1.82 -14.77
C PRO A 24 -15.45 -3.28 -14.62
N ALA A 25 -14.76 -3.65 -13.54
CA ALA A 25 -14.40 -5.05 -13.28
C ALA A 25 -15.63 -5.90 -12.91
N GLY A 26 -16.53 -5.35 -12.08
CA GLY A 26 -17.78 -6.01 -11.71
C GLY A 26 -18.73 -6.19 -12.90
N LEU A 27 -18.88 -5.15 -13.74
CA LEU A 27 -19.64 -5.23 -14.98
C LEU A 27 -19.01 -6.23 -15.97
N GLY A 28 -17.69 -6.22 -16.14
CA GLY A 28 -16.99 -7.16 -17.02
C GLY A 28 -17.19 -8.61 -16.60
N TYR A 29 -17.10 -8.88 -15.29
CA TYR A 29 -17.38 -10.20 -14.72
C TYR A 29 -18.83 -10.64 -14.98
N SER A 30 -19.81 -9.77 -14.73
CA SER A 30 -21.22 -10.06 -15.00
C SER A 30 -21.49 -10.34 -16.48
N LEU A 31 -20.90 -9.55 -17.38
CA LEU A 31 -21.06 -9.73 -18.83
C LEU A 31 -20.46 -11.03 -19.34
N ILE A 32 -19.36 -11.52 -18.77
CA ILE A 32 -18.81 -12.86 -19.08
C ILE A 32 -19.80 -13.95 -18.70
N LEU A 33 -20.41 -13.85 -17.52
CA LEU A 33 -21.37 -14.85 -17.03
C LEU A 33 -22.62 -14.95 -17.90
N HIS A 34 -23.00 -13.86 -18.58
CA HIS A 34 -24.15 -13.82 -19.50
C HIS A 34 -23.72 -13.85 -20.98
N GLU A 35 -22.52 -14.36 -21.28
CA GLU A 35 -22.01 -14.60 -22.65
C GLU A 35 -21.84 -13.35 -23.55
N HIS A 36 -21.75 -12.16 -22.95
CA HIS A 36 -21.54 -10.89 -23.65
C HIS A 36 -20.04 -10.53 -23.76
N TRP A 37 -19.27 -11.35 -24.48
CA TRP A 37 -17.80 -11.28 -24.55
C TRP A 37 -17.23 -9.94 -25.03
N LEU A 38 -17.82 -9.32 -26.07
CA LEU A 38 -17.33 -8.04 -26.61
C LEU A 38 -17.55 -6.88 -25.63
N ALA A 39 -18.71 -6.84 -24.98
CA ALA A 39 -19.00 -5.83 -23.96
C ALA A 39 -18.14 -6.04 -22.70
N ALA A 40 -17.90 -7.30 -22.33
CA ALA A 40 -17.00 -7.64 -21.23
C ALA A 40 -15.57 -7.12 -21.51
N LEU A 41 -15.04 -7.33 -22.72
CA LEU A 41 -13.72 -6.87 -23.11
C LEU A 41 -13.56 -5.35 -22.92
N LEU A 42 -14.52 -4.57 -23.40
CA LEU A 42 -14.53 -3.10 -23.22
C LEU A 42 -14.55 -2.72 -21.74
N SER A 43 -15.34 -3.43 -20.94
CA SER A 43 -15.41 -3.20 -19.50
C SER A 43 -14.08 -3.50 -18.80
N PHE A 44 -13.35 -4.54 -19.22
CA PHE A 44 -12.01 -4.84 -18.68
C PHE A 44 -10.96 -3.82 -19.09
N VAL A 45 -11.01 -3.25 -20.30
CA VAL A 45 -10.13 -2.14 -20.70
C VAL A 45 -10.34 -0.94 -19.76
N CYS A 46 -11.60 -0.59 -19.48
CA CYS A 46 -11.93 0.44 -18.48
C CYS A 46 -11.45 0.05 -17.07
N ALA A 47 -11.55 -1.22 -16.69
CA ALA A 47 -11.07 -1.71 -15.39
C ALA A 47 -9.54 -1.56 -15.25
N ILE A 48 -8.78 -1.83 -16.31
CA ILE A 48 -7.33 -1.62 -16.35
C ILE A 48 -7.03 -0.13 -16.16
N GLY A 49 -7.71 0.76 -16.88
CA GLY A 49 -7.55 2.21 -16.72
C GLY A 49 -7.83 2.69 -15.29
N SER A 50 -8.94 2.24 -14.71
CA SER A 50 -9.28 2.50 -13.30
C SER A 50 -8.22 1.94 -12.34
N GLY A 51 -7.71 0.74 -12.60
CA GLY A 51 -6.65 0.11 -11.82
C GLY A 51 -5.35 0.90 -11.86
N VAL A 52 -4.88 1.31 -13.05
CA VAL A 52 -3.67 2.13 -13.22
C VAL A 52 -3.80 3.44 -12.45
N TRP A 53 -4.96 4.08 -12.51
CA TRP A 53 -5.21 5.32 -11.77
C TRP A 53 -5.25 5.09 -10.24
N LEU A 54 -5.89 4.01 -9.80
CA LEU A 54 -6.05 3.66 -8.39
C LEU A 54 -4.73 3.26 -7.73
N PHE A 55 -3.89 2.50 -8.44
CA PHE A 55 -2.63 1.97 -7.96
C PHE A 55 -1.42 2.83 -8.31
N ARG A 56 -1.61 3.96 -9.03
CA ARG A 56 -0.55 4.93 -9.37
C ARG A 56 0.34 5.29 -8.18
N ASP A 57 -0.27 5.53 -7.03
CA ASP A 57 0.42 6.00 -5.83
C ASP A 57 0.89 4.83 -4.93
N TYR A 58 0.71 3.58 -5.39
CA TYR A 58 1.06 2.32 -4.71
C TYR A 58 2.11 1.50 -5.47
N LEU A 59 2.75 2.09 -6.48
CA LEU A 59 3.71 1.41 -7.38
C LEU A 59 5.02 0.95 -6.71
N VAL A 60 5.27 1.37 -5.48
CA VAL A 60 6.44 0.92 -4.72
C VAL A 60 6.01 -0.25 -3.83
N PRO A 61 6.34 -1.50 -4.20
CA PRO A 61 6.03 -2.63 -3.35
C PRO A 61 6.88 -2.54 -2.08
N VAL A 62 6.23 -2.91 -0.99
CA VAL A 62 6.80 -2.87 0.34
C VAL A 62 6.71 -4.28 0.91
N SER A 63 7.77 -4.78 1.50
CA SER A 63 7.80 -6.11 2.13
C SER A 63 8.02 -6.00 3.63
N THR A 64 7.30 -6.84 4.39
CA THR A 64 7.48 -6.97 5.84
C THR A 64 8.09 -8.34 6.10
N GLU A 65 9.20 -8.40 6.83
CA GLU A 65 9.86 -9.68 7.16
C GLU A 65 9.29 -10.34 8.41
N GLU A 66 8.97 -9.52 9.42
CA GLU A 66 8.46 -9.98 10.70
C GLU A 66 7.06 -9.40 10.89
N TYR A 67 6.06 -10.25 11.12
CA TYR A 67 4.75 -9.81 11.60
C TYR A 67 4.75 -9.91 13.13
N ARG A 68 4.71 -8.76 13.81
CA ARG A 68 4.63 -8.69 15.27
C ARG A 68 3.16 -8.72 15.68
N ASP A 69 2.87 -9.35 16.81
CA ASP A 69 1.49 -9.40 17.34
C ASP A 69 0.90 -8.02 17.64
N THR A 70 1.76 -7.03 17.87
CA THR A 70 1.39 -5.62 18.10
C THR A 70 1.06 -4.84 16.82
N ASP A 71 1.28 -5.41 15.64
CA ASP A 71 1.05 -4.72 14.36
C ASP A 71 -0.45 -4.62 13.98
N TYR A 72 -1.28 -5.51 14.54
CA TYR A 72 -2.71 -5.61 14.22
C TYR A 72 -3.59 -5.64 15.47
N THR A 73 -4.58 -4.75 15.54
CA THR A 73 -5.66 -4.89 16.52
C THR A 73 -6.59 -6.06 16.13
N PRO A 74 -7.33 -6.68 17.08
CA PRO A 74 -8.23 -7.81 16.78
C PRO A 74 -9.25 -7.53 15.67
N GLN A 75 -9.81 -6.32 15.65
CA GLN A 75 -10.71 -5.85 14.58
C GLN A 75 -10.03 -5.78 13.20
N GLN A 76 -8.72 -5.54 13.17
CA GLN A 76 -7.94 -5.44 11.94
C GLN A 76 -7.42 -6.79 11.46
N LYS A 77 -7.21 -7.76 12.37
CA LYS A 77 -7.03 -9.16 12.00
C LYS A 77 -8.26 -9.68 11.24
N LEU A 78 -9.47 -9.26 11.63
CA LEU A 78 -10.70 -9.54 10.87
C LEU A 78 -10.71 -8.88 9.48
N MET A 79 -10.16 -7.66 9.35
CA MET A 79 -10.05 -6.98 8.04
C MET A 79 -9.10 -7.69 7.05
N LEU A 80 -8.21 -8.56 7.52
CA LEU A 80 -7.36 -9.39 6.64
C LEU A 80 -8.19 -10.47 5.91
N TYR A 81 -9.30 -10.91 6.50
CA TYR A 81 -10.23 -11.88 5.91
C TYR A 81 -11.32 -11.24 5.04
N LEU A 82 -11.48 -9.91 5.15
CA LEU A 82 -12.43 -9.10 4.39
C LEU A 82 -12.36 -9.29 2.85
N PRO A 83 -11.21 -9.61 2.23
CA PRO A 83 -11.14 -9.92 0.80
C PRO A 83 -11.75 -11.28 0.44
N ILE A 84 -11.71 -12.25 1.36
CA ILE A 84 -12.14 -13.64 1.12
C ILE A 84 -13.66 -13.78 1.26
N VAL A 85 -14.24 -13.07 2.24
CA VAL A 85 -15.67 -13.16 2.58
C VAL A 85 -16.60 -12.81 1.40
N PRO A 86 -16.39 -11.73 0.63
CA PRO A 86 -17.24 -11.39 -0.51
C PRO A 86 -17.24 -12.47 -1.59
N TRP A 87 -16.08 -13.06 -1.91
CA TRP A 87 -15.99 -14.13 -2.90
C TRP A 87 -16.71 -15.40 -2.45
N SER A 88 -16.69 -15.70 -1.15
CA SER A 88 -17.43 -16.84 -0.59
C SER A 88 -18.96 -16.71 -0.70
N VAL A 89 -19.47 -15.49 -0.87
CA VAL A 89 -20.89 -15.21 -1.12
C VAL A 89 -21.18 -15.12 -2.63
N ILE A 90 -20.22 -14.63 -3.43
CA ILE A 90 -20.34 -14.48 -4.89
C ILE A 90 -20.26 -15.81 -5.63
N LEU A 91 -19.32 -16.69 -5.27
CA LEU A 91 -19.06 -17.95 -5.96
C LEU A 91 -20.21 -18.97 -5.90
N PRO A 92 -20.93 -19.14 -4.78
CA PRO A 92 -22.03 -20.10 -4.71
C PRO A 92 -23.36 -19.54 -5.21
N LEU A 93 -23.47 -18.27 -5.59
CA LEU A 93 -24.70 -17.73 -6.19
C LEU A 93 -24.97 -18.52 -7.48
N PRO A 94 -26.06 -19.30 -7.55
CA PRO A 94 -26.42 -20.01 -8.75
C PRO A 94 -26.97 -18.97 -9.74
N ILE A 95 -26.08 -18.35 -10.51
CA ILE A 95 -26.41 -17.28 -11.46
C ILE A 95 -27.44 -17.79 -12.48
N ALA A 96 -27.35 -19.08 -12.85
CA ALA A 96 -28.33 -19.78 -13.67
C ALA A 96 -29.76 -19.81 -13.08
N GLN A 97 -29.94 -19.62 -11.76
CA GLN A 97 -31.25 -19.51 -11.12
C GLN A 97 -31.79 -18.07 -11.10
N LEU A 98 -30.92 -17.05 -11.23
CA LEU A 98 -31.36 -15.66 -11.33
C LEU A 98 -32.01 -15.36 -12.68
N ASP A 99 -31.50 -15.92 -13.77
CA ASP A 99 -32.04 -15.72 -15.13
C ASP A 99 -33.44 -16.34 -15.31
N GLY A 100 -33.79 -17.33 -14.48
CA GLY A 100 -35.14 -17.92 -14.45
C GLY A 100 -36.18 -17.11 -13.65
N VAL A 101 -35.74 -16.14 -12.85
CA VAL A 101 -36.60 -15.36 -11.93
C VAL A 101 -36.62 -13.88 -12.26
N LEU A 102 -35.53 -13.34 -12.81
CA LEU A 102 -35.36 -11.93 -13.15
C LEU A 102 -35.27 -11.75 -14.67
N HIS A 103 -35.67 -10.56 -15.13
CA HIS A 103 -35.39 -10.14 -16.50
C HIS A 103 -33.86 -10.13 -16.75
N PRO A 104 -33.35 -10.52 -17.93
CA PRO A 104 -31.91 -10.64 -18.20
C PRO A 104 -31.10 -9.37 -17.90
N ALA A 105 -31.67 -8.19 -18.15
CA ALA A 105 -31.01 -6.92 -17.79
C ALA A 105 -30.87 -6.73 -16.26
N ALA A 106 -31.81 -7.24 -15.47
CA ALA A 106 -31.78 -7.15 -14.01
C ALA A 106 -30.81 -8.17 -13.40
N SER A 107 -30.71 -9.37 -13.96
CA SER A 107 -29.72 -10.37 -13.50
C SER A 107 -28.29 -9.86 -13.69
N ILE A 108 -27.98 -9.29 -14.87
CA ILE A 108 -26.69 -8.64 -15.16
C ILE A 108 -26.37 -7.53 -14.15
N ALA A 109 -27.34 -6.65 -13.86
CA ALA A 109 -27.15 -5.53 -12.93
C ALA A 109 -26.86 -6.01 -11.50
N VAL A 110 -27.58 -7.03 -11.02
CA VAL A 110 -27.39 -7.59 -9.68
C VAL A 110 -26.02 -8.27 -9.56
N THR A 111 -25.63 -9.13 -10.51
CA THR A 111 -24.31 -9.77 -10.49
C THR A 111 -23.19 -8.75 -10.58
N ALA A 112 -23.35 -7.70 -11.39
CA ALA A 112 -22.36 -6.64 -11.50
C ALA A 112 -22.20 -5.86 -10.20
N ALA A 113 -23.31 -5.55 -9.51
CA ALA A 113 -23.27 -4.86 -8.21
C ALA A 113 -22.54 -5.69 -7.15
N VAL A 114 -22.87 -6.99 -7.04
CA VAL A 114 -22.22 -7.87 -6.07
C VAL A 114 -20.72 -8.05 -6.40
N ALA A 115 -20.38 -8.28 -7.66
CA ALA A 115 -18.98 -8.41 -8.10
C ALA A 115 -18.19 -7.12 -7.84
N THR A 116 -18.78 -5.95 -8.10
CA THR A 116 -18.16 -4.64 -7.81
C THR A 116 -17.83 -4.49 -6.34
N ILE A 117 -18.76 -4.88 -5.46
CA ILE A 117 -18.55 -4.85 -4.01
C ILE A 117 -17.40 -5.81 -3.62
N GLY A 118 -17.39 -7.03 -4.17
CA GLY A 118 -16.32 -8.00 -3.93
C GLY A 118 -14.94 -7.47 -4.34
N PHE A 119 -14.83 -6.90 -5.53
CA PHE A 119 -13.60 -6.26 -6.00
C PHE A 119 -13.21 -5.04 -5.14
N ALA A 120 -14.17 -4.23 -4.68
CA ALA A 120 -13.88 -3.08 -3.80
C ALA A 120 -13.24 -3.52 -2.48
N PHE A 121 -13.73 -4.61 -1.89
CA PHE A 121 -13.17 -5.25 -0.70
C PHE A 121 -11.81 -5.89 -0.97
N GLN A 122 -11.62 -6.52 -2.13
CA GLN A 122 -10.32 -7.05 -2.55
C GLN A 122 -9.27 -5.95 -2.65
N ILE A 123 -9.57 -4.86 -3.34
CA ILE A 123 -8.72 -3.67 -3.46
C ILE A 123 -8.42 -3.08 -2.08
N LEU A 124 -9.40 -3.05 -1.19
CA LEU A 124 -9.20 -2.56 0.17
C LEU A 124 -8.20 -3.46 0.91
N GLY A 125 -8.33 -4.78 0.81
CA GLY A 125 -7.43 -5.76 1.43
C GLY A 125 -6.00 -5.76 0.90
N THR A 126 -5.81 -5.67 -0.41
CA THR A 126 -4.46 -5.61 -1.00
C THR A 126 -3.71 -4.35 -0.57
N ASN A 127 -4.44 -3.24 -0.36
CA ASN A 127 -3.89 -1.99 0.15
C ASN A 127 -3.71 -1.95 1.68
N ILE A 128 -4.06 -3.02 2.42
CA ILE A 128 -4.00 -3.10 3.88
C ILE A 128 -2.69 -3.71 4.43
N GLY A 129 -1.90 -4.40 3.62
CA GLY A 129 -0.77 -5.23 4.08
C GLY A 129 0.47 -4.45 4.58
N PRO A 130 1.66 -4.63 3.98
CA PRO A 130 2.94 -4.13 4.51
C PRO A 130 3.02 -2.62 4.75
N ARG A 131 2.44 -1.81 3.86
CA ARG A 131 2.51 -0.34 3.93
C ARG A 131 1.78 0.25 5.14
N ARG A 132 0.66 -0.35 5.55
CA ARG A 132 -0.06 0.11 6.76
C ARG A 132 0.69 -0.32 8.02
N VAL A 133 1.30 -1.51 8.01
CA VAL A 133 2.18 -1.97 9.10
C VAL A 133 3.31 -0.97 9.30
N GLY A 134 4.05 -0.62 8.25
CA GLY A 134 5.15 0.34 8.37
C GLY A 134 4.69 1.73 8.82
N LYS A 135 3.56 2.25 8.32
CA LYS A 135 2.98 3.51 8.84
C LYS A 135 2.61 3.44 10.32
N ARG A 136 2.12 2.30 10.80
CA ARG A 136 1.80 2.11 12.23
C ARG A 136 3.06 2.02 13.07
N ARG A 137 4.08 1.29 12.62
CA ARG A 137 5.36 1.21 13.32
C ARG A 137 6.04 2.58 13.39
N ILE A 138 5.96 3.37 12.32
CA ILE A 138 6.35 4.79 12.35
C ILE A 138 5.59 5.53 13.46
N GLN A 139 4.27 5.42 13.52
CA GLN A 139 3.48 6.06 14.59
C GLN A 139 3.81 5.54 15.99
N GLN A 140 4.11 4.25 16.15
CA GLN A 140 4.51 3.66 17.43
C GLN A 140 5.89 4.13 17.86
N ALA A 141 6.86 4.20 16.95
CA ALA A 141 8.19 4.76 17.19
C ALA A 141 8.13 6.22 17.61
N LEU A 142 7.22 7.00 17.00
CA LEU A 142 6.98 8.40 17.38
C LEU A 142 6.32 8.57 18.76
N ARG A 143 5.63 7.55 19.27
CA ARG A 143 5.03 7.57 20.62
C ARG A 143 6.02 7.19 21.71
N LYS A 144 7.09 6.46 21.36
CA LYS A 144 8.18 6.16 22.27
C LYS A 144 9.10 7.39 22.34
N SER A 145 9.08 8.09 23.47
CA SER A 145 9.91 9.27 23.72
C SER A 145 11.30 8.86 24.20
N ASP A 146 12.05 8.14 23.36
CA ASP A 146 13.42 7.77 23.72
C ASP A 146 14.38 8.87 23.26
N MET A 147 14.67 9.80 24.16
CA MET A 147 15.45 11.01 23.86
C MET A 147 16.96 10.74 23.84
N GLU A 148 17.40 9.60 24.36
CA GLU A 148 18.82 9.27 24.53
C GLU A 148 19.50 8.93 23.19
N GLU A 149 18.74 8.47 22.19
CA GLU A 149 19.28 8.12 20.87
C GLU A 149 19.39 9.31 19.89
N ILE A 150 18.88 10.48 20.27
CA ILE A 150 18.81 11.66 19.42
C ILE A 150 20.07 12.52 19.62
N THR A 151 21.13 12.21 18.87
CA THR A 151 22.39 12.96 18.93
C THR A 151 22.43 14.11 17.90
N SER A 152 23.21 15.16 18.19
CA SER A 152 23.39 16.32 17.32
C SER A 152 23.91 15.95 15.92
N GLU A 153 24.83 14.97 15.86
CA GLU A 153 25.40 14.46 14.61
C GLU A 153 24.35 13.78 13.73
N ARG A 154 23.46 12.98 14.33
CA ARG A 154 22.34 12.35 13.62
C ARG A 154 21.35 13.39 13.10
N LEU A 155 21.05 14.42 13.90
CA LEU A 155 20.17 15.53 13.48
C LEU A 155 20.76 16.33 12.31
N GLU A 156 22.08 16.56 12.29
CA GLU A 156 22.74 17.24 11.18
C GLU A 156 22.66 16.42 9.87
N LEU A 157 22.85 15.10 9.97
CA LEU A 157 22.70 14.19 8.83
C LEU A 157 21.26 14.14 8.30
N VAL A 158 20.26 14.14 9.20
CA VAL A 158 18.85 14.28 8.83
C VAL A 158 18.57 15.61 8.14
N ALA A 159 19.17 16.71 8.62
CA ALA A 159 19.04 18.03 8.02
C ALA A 159 19.66 18.11 6.62
N ARG A 160 20.69 17.29 6.35
CA ARG A 160 21.35 17.18 5.03
C ARG A 160 20.55 16.34 4.04
N HIS A 161 19.86 15.30 4.49
CA HIS A 161 19.06 14.40 3.64
C HIS A 161 17.56 14.29 4.03
N PRO A 162 16.83 15.41 4.23
CA PRO A 162 15.48 15.37 4.78
C PRO A 162 14.44 14.84 3.77
N LYS A 163 14.70 14.95 2.46
CA LYS A 163 13.79 14.50 1.41
C LYS A 163 13.71 12.98 1.35
N VAL A 164 14.85 12.30 1.23
CA VAL A 164 14.92 10.82 1.14
C VAL A 164 14.27 10.15 2.36
N LEU A 165 14.56 10.63 3.57
CA LEU A 165 13.94 10.10 4.79
C LEU A 165 12.42 10.35 4.84
N ARG A 166 11.95 11.51 4.40
CA ARG A 166 10.52 11.81 4.31
C ARG A 166 9.81 10.95 3.27
N ASP A 167 10.45 10.70 2.15
CA ASP A 167 9.87 9.91 1.06
C ASP A 167 9.80 8.44 1.45
N LEU A 168 10.82 7.89 2.13
CA LEU A 168 10.76 6.56 2.76
C LEU A 168 9.60 6.47 3.76
N ALA A 169 9.45 7.46 4.63
CA ALA A 169 8.35 7.52 5.60
C ALA A 169 6.97 7.62 4.91
N ALA A 170 6.88 8.33 3.79
CA ALA A 170 5.65 8.48 3.00
C ALA A 170 5.26 7.18 2.27
N VAL A 171 6.26 6.44 1.78
CA VAL A 171 6.07 5.09 1.24
C VAL A 171 5.67 4.13 2.35
N GLY A 172 6.04 4.39 3.60
CA GLY A 172 5.73 3.55 4.75
C GLY A 172 6.81 2.50 5.01
N ALA A 173 8.04 2.76 4.56
CA ALA A 173 9.21 1.91 4.80
C ALA A 173 9.79 2.24 6.19
N GLY A 174 9.15 1.76 7.25
CA GLY A 174 9.58 2.04 8.62
C GLY A 174 9.54 0.83 9.53
N ASP A 175 10.62 0.67 10.30
CA ASP A 175 10.92 -0.41 11.25
C ASP A 175 10.62 -1.80 10.68
N ASN A 176 11.62 -2.46 10.08
CA ASN A 176 11.51 -3.79 9.47
C ASN A 176 10.46 -3.89 8.35
N VAL A 177 10.22 -2.77 7.67
CA VAL A 177 9.34 -2.69 6.50
C VAL A 177 10.16 -2.12 5.35
N PHE A 178 10.55 -3.01 4.45
CA PHE A 178 11.60 -2.78 3.46
C PHE A 178 11.03 -2.44 2.08
N VAL A 179 11.78 -1.63 1.35
CA VAL A 179 11.48 -1.23 -0.02
C VAL A 179 12.72 -1.40 -0.88
N MET A 180 12.55 -1.90 -2.11
CA MET A 180 13.65 -2.03 -3.07
C MET A 180 14.12 -0.65 -3.55
N VAL A 181 15.44 -0.43 -3.56
CA VAL A 181 16.00 0.89 -3.89
C VAL A 181 15.70 1.33 -5.32
N ALA A 182 15.70 0.41 -6.29
CA ALA A 182 15.38 0.72 -7.68
C ALA A 182 13.92 1.23 -7.85
N GLU A 183 12.97 0.60 -7.17
CA GLU A 183 11.56 0.99 -7.23
C GLU A 183 11.30 2.29 -6.46
N PHE A 184 11.98 2.47 -5.33
CA PHE A 184 11.95 3.72 -4.57
C PHE A 184 12.51 4.89 -5.38
N ALA A 185 13.70 4.74 -5.98
CA ALA A 185 14.35 5.75 -6.81
C ALA A 185 13.48 6.11 -8.03
N GLY A 186 12.90 5.11 -8.68
CA GLY A 186 11.94 5.31 -9.78
C GLY A 186 10.72 6.11 -9.36
N ALA A 187 10.16 5.84 -8.18
CA ALA A 187 8.98 6.54 -7.67
C ALA A 187 9.24 7.99 -7.25
N ILE A 188 10.46 8.32 -6.82
CA ILE A 188 10.87 9.70 -6.50
C ILE A 188 11.51 10.42 -7.70
N HIS A 189 11.57 9.77 -8.87
CA HIS A 189 12.21 10.27 -10.10
C HIS A 189 13.66 10.73 -9.89
N ARG A 190 14.45 9.95 -9.16
CA ARG A 190 15.88 10.21 -8.93
C ARG A 190 16.75 9.08 -9.46
N ASP A 191 18.01 9.39 -9.67
CA ASP A 191 19.01 8.38 -10.03
C ASP A 191 19.18 7.36 -8.89
N THR A 192 19.32 6.09 -9.28
CA THR A 192 19.38 4.99 -8.29
C THR A 192 20.72 4.99 -7.54
N ASP A 193 21.82 5.30 -8.20
CA ASP A 193 23.16 5.28 -7.59
C ASP A 193 23.35 6.45 -6.61
N GLU A 194 22.80 7.63 -6.94
CA GLU A 194 22.72 8.76 -5.99
C GLU A 194 21.96 8.37 -4.72
N VAL A 195 20.77 7.76 -4.88
CA VAL A 195 19.92 7.36 -3.76
C VAL A 195 20.59 6.30 -2.90
N ILE A 196 21.28 5.32 -3.51
CA ILE A 196 22.06 4.32 -2.77
C ILE A 196 23.16 4.99 -1.94
N THR A 197 23.87 5.95 -2.51
CA THR A 197 24.97 6.66 -1.82
C THR A 197 24.46 7.45 -0.61
N GLU A 198 23.33 8.14 -0.76
CA GLU A 198 22.67 8.83 0.36
C GLU A 198 22.19 7.84 1.44
N LEU A 199 21.55 6.74 1.03
CA LEU A 199 21.03 5.73 1.96
C LEU A 199 22.15 4.98 2.70
N GLU A 200 23.29 4.71 2.06
CA GLU A 200 24.46 4.14 2.72
C GLU A 200 25.08 5.09 3.76
N THR A 201 25.08 6.40 3.47
CA THR A 201 25.52 7.43 4.43
C THR A 201 24.60 7.44 5.65
N LEU A 202 23.28 7.41 5.43
CA LEU A 202 22.28 7.34 6.50
C LEU A 202 22.32 6.02 7.27
N ARG A 203 22.68 4.91 6.60
CA ARG A 203 22.86 3.59 7.22
C ARG A 203 24.03 3.57 8.18
N LYS A 204 25.18 4.18 7.82
CA LYS A 204 26.34 4.30 8.73
C LYS A 204 25.99 5.05 10.02
N ALA A 205 25.03 5.96 9.97
CA ALA A 205 24.52 6.70 11.13
C ALA A 205 23.38 5.99 11.89
N HIS A 206 23.02 4.76 11.49
CA HIS A 206 21.92 3.96 12.05
C HIS A 206 20.52 4.60 11.90
N LEU A 207 20.32 5.48 10.91
CA LEU A 207 19.02 6.09 10.61
C LEU A 207 18.16 5.25 9.65
N VAL A 208 18.82 4.37 8.90
CA VAL A 208 18.20 3.47 7.91
C VAL A 208 18.87 2.11 8.03
N GLU A 209 18.10 1.05 7.89
CA GLU A 209 18.57 -0.33 7.80
C GLU A 209 18.56 -0.79 6.35
N ALA A 210 19.57 -1.57 5.95
CA ALA A 210 19.70 -2.09 4.59
C ALA A 210 19.79 -3.61 4.60
N LYS A 211 18.96 -4.24 3.78
CA LYS A 211 19.00 -5.67 3.49
C LYS A 211 19.68 -5.90 2.15
N LYS A 212 20.87 -6.48 2.18
CA LYS A 212 21.66 -6.82 1.00
C LYS A 212 21.28 -8.21 0.51
N ILE A 213 20.20 -8.30 -0.27
CA ILE A 213 19.69 -9.59 -0.78
C ILE A 213 20.48 -9.99 -2.03
N THR A 214 21.70 -10.51 -1.90
CA THR A 214 22.37 -11.30 -2.97
C THR A 214 23.74 -11.85 -2.54
N VAL A 215 24.13 -12.98 -3.14
CA VAL A 215 25.49 -13.60 -3.04
C VAL A 215 26.56 -12.76 -3.76
N ARG A 216 26.17 -11.95 -4.76
CA ARG A 216 27.01 -10.93 -5.42
C ARG A 216 26.50 -9.55 -5.06
N GLU A 217 27.34 -8.61 -4.66
CA GLU A 217 26.91 -7.24 -4.38
C GLU A 217 26.25 -6.60 -5.61
N GLN A 218 24.92 -6.57 -5.63
CA GLN A 218 24.12 -5.86 -6.62
C GLN A 218 23.34 -4.77 -5.89
N PRO A 219 23.92 -3.55 -5.76
CA PRO A 219 23.32 -2.46 -4.98
C PRO A 219 21.88 -2.14 -5.38
N ASN A 220 21.54 -2.27 -6.67
CA ASN A 220 20.19 -2.01 -7.18
C ASN A 220 19.10 -2.97 -6.67
N LYS A 221 19.50 -4.10 -6.06
CA LYS A 221 18.59 -5.08 -5.45
C LYS A 221 18.52 -4.96 -3.92
N TRP A 222 19.26 -4.01 -3.33
CA TRP A 222 19.21 -3.79 -1.90
C TRP A 222 17.87 -3.20 -1.51
N GLN A 223 17.43 -3.57 -0.31
CA GLN A 223 16.20 -3.04 0.26
C GLN A 223 16.52 -2.19 1.47
N TYR A 224 15.76 -1.12 1.68
CA TYR A 224 15.98 -0.18 2.78
C TYR A 224 14.71 0.04 3.60
N SER A 225 14.87 0.26 4.90
CA SER A 225 13.81 0.59 5.86
C SER A 225 14.31 1.66 6.82
N LEU A 226 13.45 2.61 7.24
CA LEU A 226 13.79 3.54 8.31
C LEU A 226 13.90 2.80 9.65
N THR A 227 14.86 3.20 10.48
CA THR A 227 14.95 2.74 11.88
C THR A 227 14.04 3.58 12.79
N PRO A 228 13.63 3.08 13.97
CA PRO A 228 12.91 3.87 14.96
C PRO A 228 13.61 5.21 15.28
N THR A 229 14.93 5.17 15.43
CA THR A 229 15.78 6.35 15.66
C THR A 229 15.72 7.33 14.49
N GLY A 230 15.79 6.85 13.25
CA GLY A 230 15.66 7.69 12.04
C GLY A 230 14.32 8.39 11.95
N ILE A 231 13.24 7.70 12.35
CA ILE A 231 11.88 8.24 12.39
C ILE A 231 11.77 9.35 13.44
N GLN A 232 12.29 9.13 14.65
CA GLN A 232 12.28 10.12 15.73
C GLN A 232 13.11 11.35 15.37
N CYS A 233 14.34 11.17 14.86
CA CYS A 233 15.20 12.28 14.44
C CYS A 233 14.53 13.13 13.33
N LEU A 234 13.86 12.49 12.37
CA LEU A 234 13.09 13.18 11.33
C LEU A 234 11.93 14.00 11.90
N GLN A 235 11.25 13.50 12.94
CA GLN A 235 10.17 14.22 13.61
C GLN A 235 10.69 15.42 14.41
N HIS A 236 11.78 15.24 15.17
CA HIS A 236 12.40 16.33 15.91
C HIS A 236 12.87 17.46 14.98
N TYR A 237 13.50 17.12 13.86
CA TYR A 237 13.87 18.10 12.82
C TYR A 237 12.65 18.84 12.25
N GLN A 238 11.49 18.20 12.14
CA GLN A 238 10.26 18.85 11.67
C GLN A 238 9.57 19.73 12.72
N GLN A 239 9.78 19.47 14.01
CA GLN A 239 9.20 20.26 15.11
C GLN A 239 10.07 21.44 15.52
N GLY A 240 11.38 21.38 15.26
CA GLY A 240 12.33 22.49 15.47
C GLY A 240 12.37 23.53 14.34
N ARG A 241 11.45 23.45 13.37
CA ARG A 241 11.22 24.41 12.29
C ARG A 241 9.87 25.07 12.45
#